data_AF-A0A5K8AAU2-F1
#
_entry.id   AF-A0A5K8AAU2-F1
#
_cell.length_a   1.000
_cell.length_b   1.000
_cell.length_c   1.000
_cell.angle_alpha   90.00
_cell.angle_beta   90.00
_cell.angle_gamma   90.00
#
_symmetry.space_group_name_H-M   'P 1'
#
loop_
_entity.id
_entity.type
_entity.pdbx_description
1 polymer ?
#
loop_
_entity_poly.entity_id
_entity_poly.type
_entity_poly.pdbx_seq_one_letter_code
_entity_poly.pdbx_strand_id
1 'polypeptide(L)' 'MQTNALISALVFLERYFPPAIASNNLGVIYERVGYPSKARGMFPRALEHYSGLAVARRNLKRLETKEVRQP' A
#
# COMPACT_ATOMS: atom_id res chain seq x y z
N MET A 1 -1.72 21.07 -2.02
CA MET A 1 -0.34 20.69 -2.44
C MET A 1 -0.05 19.18 -2.36
N GLN A 2 -0.64 18.40 -1.43
CA GLN A 2 -0.34 16.95 -1.30
C GLN A 2 -0.84 16.08 -2.48
N THR A 3 -1.89 16.50 -3.20
CA THR A 3 -2.50 15.73 -4.29
C THR A 3 -1.58 15.49 -5.49
N ASN A 4 -0.76 16.49 -5.88
CA ASN A 4 0.10 16.36 -7.07
C ASN A 4 1.21 15.32 -6.85
N ALA A 5 1.83 15.29 -5.66
CA ALA A 5 2.88 14.33 -5.35
C ALA A 5 2.35 12.88 -5.28
N LEU A 6 1.14 12.69 -4.74
CA LEU A 6 0.51 11.37 -4.68
C LEU A 6 0.17 10.84 -6.08
N ILE A 7 -0.35 11.68 -6.96
CA ILE A 7 -0.66 11.32 -8.35
C ILE A 7 0.62 10.98 -9.10
N SER A 8 1.68 11.80 -8.97
CA SER A 8 2.97 11.51 -9.60
C SER A 8 3.59 10.21 -9.10
N ALA A 9 3.52 9.94 -7.79
CA ALA A 9 4.00 8.69 -7.21
C ALA A 9 3.20 7.48 -7.73
N LEU A 10 1.89 7.62 -7.89
CA LEU A 10 1.04 6.56 -8.43
C LEU A 10 1.38 6.23 -9.88
N VAL A 11 1.42 7.24 -10.75
CA VAL A 11 1.78 7.07 -12.16
C VAL A 11 3.19 6.48 -12.30
N PHE A 12 4.14 6.94 -11.49
CA PHE A 12 5.49 6.41 -11.49
C PHE A 12 5.54 4.94 -11.06
N LEU A 13 4.87 4.58 -9.97
CA LEU A 13 4.86 3.20 -9.47
C LEU A 13 4.19 2.24 -10.45
N GLU A 14 3.04 2.61 -11.00
CA GLU A 14 2.30 1.77 -11.97
C GLU A 14 3.08 1.57 -13.28
N ARG A 15 3.91 2.55 -13.67
CA ARG A 15 4.67 2.49 -14.92
C ARG A 15 5.99 1.72 -14.83
N TYR A 16 6.68 1.79 -13.69
CA TYR A 16 8.06 1.32 -13.58
C TYR A 16 8.27 0.12 -12.66
N PHE A 17 7.25 -0.31 -11.92
CA PHE A 17 7.36 -1.43 -10.99
C PHE A 17 6.39 -2.55 -11.35
N PRO A 18 6.75 -3.82 -11.08
CA PRO A 18 5.81 -4.93 -11.20
C PRO A 18 4.54 -4.68 -10.37
N PRO A 19 3.36 -5.14 -10.82
CA PRO A 19 2.07 -4.86 -10.15
C PRO A 19 2.03 -5.17 -8.65
N ALA A 20 2.67 -6.28 -8.24
CA ALA A 20 2.80 -6.65 -6.84
C ALA A 20 3.58 -5.60 -6.02
N ILE A 21 4.70 -5.12 -6.56
CA ILE A 21 5.56 -4.13 -5.90
C ILE A 21 4.90 -2.75 -5.91
N ALA A 22 4.31 -2.35 -7.05
CA ALA A 22 3.56 -1.11 -7.18
C ALA A 22 2.44 -1.03 -6.14
N SER A 23 1.61 -2.08 -6.04
CA SER A 23 0.52 -2.16 -5.06
C SER A 23 1.03 -2.10 -3.62
N ASN A 24 2.11 -2.84 -3.27
CA ASN A 24 2.70 -2.75 -1.94
C ASN A 24 3.17 -1.32 -1.61
N ASN A 25 3.84 -0.66 -2.56
CA ASN A 25 4.37 0.68 -2.37
C ASN A 25 3.25 1.72 -2.25
N LEU A 26 2.19 1.59 -3.04
CA LEU A 26 0.97 2.41 -2.90
C LEU A 26 0.34 2.24 -1.52
N GLY A 27 0.27 1.01 -1.00
CA GLY A 27 -0.22 0.76 0.36
C GLY A 27 0.58 1.50 1.43
N VAL A 28 1.92 1.47 1.32
CA VAL A 28 2.80 2.21 2.24
C VAL A 28 2.59 3.72 2.11
N ILE A 29 2.45 4.24 0.89
CA ILE A 29 2.21 5.68 0.66
C ILE A 29 0.88 6.09 1.28
N TYR A 30 -0.22 5.38 0.96
CA TYR A 30 -1.54 5.68 1.52
C TYR A 30 -1.56 5.65 3.04
N GLU A 31 -0.85 4.70 3.67
CA GLU A 31 -0.74 4.67 5.12
C GLU A 31 -0.03 5.93 5.66
N ARG A 32 1.11 6.31 5.05
CA ARG A 32 1.91 7.46 5.49
C ARG A 32 1.20 8.80 5.30
N VAL A 33 0.35 8.91 4.28
CA VAL A 33 -0.43 10.13 4.01
C VAL A 33 -1.80 10.14 4.70
N GLY A 34 -2.05 9.23 5.64
CA GLY A 34 -3.25 9.27 6.48
C GLY A 34 -4.51 8.65 5.87
N TYR A 35 -4.37 7.78 4.87
CA TYR A 35 -5.47 7.01 4.27
C TYR A 35 -5.35 5.50 4.56
N PRO A 36 -5.48 5.06 5.83
CA PRO A 36 -5.29 3.65 6.20
C PRO A 36 -6.28 2.70 5.50
N SER A 37 -7.53 3.12 5.25
CA SER A 37 -8.50 2.30 4.50
C SER A 37 -8.06 2.01 3.07
N LYS A 38 -7.44 3.00 2.39
CA LYS A 38 -6.86 2.79 1.06
C LYS A 38 -5.64 1.88 1.14
N ALA A 39 -4.79 2.06 2.16
CA ALA A 39 -3.65 1.17 2.39
C ALA A 39 -4.08 -0.29 2.58
N ARG A 40 -5.16 -0.54 3.33
CA ARG A 40 -5.73 -1.89 3.51
C ARG A 40 -6.14 -2.53 2.20
N GLY A 41 -6.64 -1.78 1.22
CA GLY A 41 -6.98 -2.32 -0.09
C GLY A 41 -5.75 -2.69 -0.94
N MET A 42 -4.61 -2.04 -0.72
CA MET A 42 -3.43 -2.20 -1.58
C MET A 42 -2.55 -3.40 -1.22
N PHE A 43 -2.41 -3.75 0.06
CA PHE A 43 -1.60 -4.91 0.45
C PHE A 43 -2.18 -6.26 -0.03
N PRO A 44 -3.51 -6.51 0.02
CA PRO A 44 -4.12 -7.68 -0.59
C PRO A 44 -3.91 -7.73 -2.11
N ARG A 45 -4.09 -6.61 -2.82
CA ARG A 45 -3.79 -6.53 -4.27
C ARG A 45 -2.35 -6.91 -4.60
N ALA A 46 -1.40 -6.50 -3.75
CA ALA A 46 -0.01 -6.92 -3.92
C ALA A 46 0.15 -8.45 -3.81
N LEU A 47 -0.61 -9.09 -2.93
CA LEU A 47 -0.61 -10.55 -2.71
C LEU A 47 -1.41 -11.32 -3.76
N GLU A 48 -2.41 -10.70 -4.39
CA GLU A 48 -3.11 -11.25 -5.56
C GLU A 48 -2.14 -11.40 -6.74
N HIS A 49 -1.28 -10.40 -6.98
CA HIS A 49 -0.26 -10.47 -8.03
C HIS A 49 0.91 -11.38 -7.69
N TYR A 50 1.36 -11.38 -6.43
CA TYR A 50 2.41 -12.28 -5.98
C TYR A 50 2.17 -12.71 -4.53
N SER A 51 1.59 -13.89 -4.39
CA SER A 51 1.28 -14.49 -3.10
C SER A 51 2.51 -14.75 -2.25
N GLY A 52 3.73 -14.74 -2.79
CA GLY A 52 4.98 -14.88 -2.04
C GLY A 52 5.49 -13.60 -1.39
N LEU A 53 4.88 -12.44 -1.63
CA LEU A 53 5.43 -11.13 -1.24
C LEU A 53 5.40 -10.90 0.28
N ALA A 54 6.46 -11.33 0.98
CA ALA A 54 6.56 -11.27 2.44
C ALA A 54 6.39 -9.84 3.01
N VAL A 55 6.87 -8.82 2.30
CA VAL A 55 6.74 -7.42 2.73
C VAL A 55 5.27 -6.96 2.74
N ALA A 56 4.46 -7.38 1.77
CA ALA A 56 3.03 -7.03 1.72
C ALA A 56 2.26 -7.68 2.87
N ARG A 57 2.51 -8.96 3.16
CA ARG A 57 1.96 -9.64 4.34
C ARG A 57 2.31 -8.93 5.64
N ARG A 58 3.58 -8.56 5.80
CA ARG A 58 4.06 -7.86 7.00
C ARG A 58 3.36 -6.51 7.17
N ASN A 59 3.19 -5.77 6.08
CA ASN A 59 2.52 -4.47 6.10
C ASN A 59 1.03 -4.60 6.42
N LEU A 60 0.33 -5.58 5.84
CA LEU A 60 -1.08 -5.85 6.13
C LEU A 60 -1.29 -6.19 7.61
N LYS A 61 -0.54 -7.16 8.14
CA LYS A 61 -0.62 -7.55 9.55
C LYS A 61 -0.36 -6.37 10.49
N ARG A 62 0.67 -5.57 10.18
CA ARG A 62 1.01 -4.37 10.96
C ARG A 62 -0.10 -3.33 10.93
N LEU A 63 -0.74 -3.11 9.78
CA LEU A 63 -1.84 -2.16 9.63
C LEU A 63 -3.07 -2.62 10.43
N GLU A 64 -3.45 -3.88 10.31
CA GLU A 64 -4.57 -4.47 11.06
C GLU A 64 -4.36 -4.41 12.57
N THR A 65 -3.14 -4.67 13.04
CA THR A 65 -2.80 -4.59 14.48
C THR A 65 -2.84 -3.14 15.00
N LYS A 66 -2.64 -2.13 14.15
CA LYS A 66 -2.77 -0.71 14.56
C LYS A 66 -4.24 -0.35 14.77
N GLU A 67 -5.12 -0.80 13.89
CA GLU A 67 -6.56 -0.49 14.00
C GLU A 67 -7.22 -1.12 15.22
N VAL A 68 -6.90 -2.37 15.57
CA VAL A 68 -7.43 -3.00 16.79
C VAL A 68 -7.08 -2.20 18.06
N ARG A 69 -6.01 -1.40 18.01
CA ARG A 69 -5.55 -0.55 19.12
C ARG A 69 -6.12 0.87 19.09
N GLN A 70 -6.87 1.25 18.06
CA GLN A 70 -7.48 2.58 17.92
C GLN A 70 -9.01 2.42 17.94
N PRO A 71 -9.68 2.66 19.08
CA PRO A 71 -11.15 2.69 19.16
C PRO A 71 -11.74 3.93 18.46
#